data_AF-A0AAJ0LG46-F1
#
_entry.id   AF-A0AAJ0LG46-F1
#
_cell.length_a   1.000
_cell.length_b   1.000
_cell.length_c   1.000
_cell.angle_alpha   90.00
_cell.angle_beta   90.00
_cell.angle_gamma   90.00
#
_symmetry.space_group_name_H-M   'P 1'
#
loop_
_entity.id
_entity.type
_entity.pdbx_description
1 polymer ?
#
loop_
_entity_poly.entity_id
_entity_poly.type
_entity_poly.pdbx_seq_one_letter_code
_entity_poly.pdbx_strand_id
1 'polypeptide(L)'
;VAGLGPEWRGLSLTMPLKREVLPLLDRTTPLVDELGVANTVAFRTVGDHVERLGANTDVEGLVRPVEALGHLPVEATVLGGGATAASALTAAVRLGAVLVRVFLRDPAKSRRLVDLAVRLGVSLEVHALTELPGTHHGFVLSTLPGGAADDLDLVPSDPDAVLFDVAYEPWPTA
;
A
#
# COMPACT_ATOMS: atom_id res chain seq x y z
N VAL A 1 21.35 6.51 6.46
CA VAL A 1 20.84 6.95 7.77
C VAL A 1 21.92 7.16 8.83
N ALA A 2 22.94 6.30 8.95
CA ALA A 2 23.94 6.39 10.04
C ALA A 2 24.81 7.67 10.08
N GLY A 3 24.87 8.46 9.00
CA GLY A 3 25.64 9.71 8.92
C GLY A 3 24.82 10.99 9.10
N LEU A 4 23.55 10.89 9.49
CA LEU A 4 22.70 12.08 9.71
C LEU A 4 23.00 12.71 11.07
N GLY A 5 23.11 14.05 11.10
CA GLY A 5 23.33 14.81 12.32
C GLY A 5 22.08 14.97 13.20
N PRO A 6 22.23 15.54 14.40
CA PRO A 6 21.14 15.70 15.37
C PRO A 6 20.02 16.65 14.93
N GLU A 7 20.24 17.46 13.89
CA GLU A 7 19.24 18.35 13.28
C GLU A 7 18.12 17.57 12.58
N TRP A 8 18.36 16.33 12.19
CA TRP A 8 17.36 15.50 11.52
C TRP A 8 16.35 14.96 12.53
N ARG A 9 15.06 15.12 12.22
CA ARG A 9 13.95 14.62 13.05
C ARG A 9 13.29 13.37 12.51
N GLY A 10 13.47 13.10 11.22
CA GLY A 10 12.95 11.93 10.55
C GLY A 10 13.18 11.96 9.06
N LEU A 11 12.71 10.92 8.37
CA LEU A 11 12.77 10.77 6.93
C LEU A 11 11.44 10.20 6.41
N SER A 12 10.97 10.74 5.30
CA SER A 12 9.99 10.07 4.45
C SER A 12 10.73 9.21 3.43
N LEU A 13 10.23 8.01 3.19
CA LEU A 13 10.82 7.03 2.30
C LEU A 13 9.81 6.63 1.23
N THR A 14 10.28 6.63 0.00
CA THR A 14 9.52 6.13 -1.15
C THR A 14 10.25 4.95 -1.80
N MET A 15 9.78 4.51 -2.97
CA MET A 15 10.43 3.49 -3.77
C MET A 15 11.92 3.82 -3.99
N PRO A 16 12.85 2.84 -3.91
CA PRO A 16 12.66 1.43 -3.52
C PRO A 16 12.87 1.16 -2.01
N LEU A 17 12.95 2.20 -1.18
CA LEU A 17 13.53 2.16 0.16
C LEU A 17 12.61 1.58 1.26
N LYS A 18 11.31 1.43 0.99
CA LYS A 18 10.31 1.10 2.04
C LYS A 18 10.53 -0.27 2.72
N ARG A 19 11.31 -1.17 2.09
CA ARG A 19 11.72 -2.46 2.66
C ARG A 19 13.20 -2.45 3.07
N GLU A 20 14.04 -1.81 2.27
CA GLU A 20 15.49 -1.70 2.51
C GLU A 20 15.84 -0.98 3.81
N VAL A 21 14.93 -0.13 4.32
CA VAL A 21 15.16 0.55 5.61
C VAL A 21 15.01 -0.37 6.81
N LEU A 22 14.26 -1.48 6.72
CA LEU A 22 13.89 -2.29 7.89
C LEU A 22 15.10 -2.76 8.71
N PRO A 23 16.20 -3.26 8.11
CA PRO A 23 17.38 -3.68 8.87
C PRO A 23 18.14 -2.52 9.55
N LEU A 24 17.81 -1.27 9.23
CA LEU A 24 18.45 -0.07 9.73
C LEU A 24 17.68 0.59 10.89
N LEU A 25 16.48 0.09 11.18
CA LEU A 25 15.61 0.57 12.24
C LEU A 25 15.94 -0.09 13.57
N ASP A 26 15.90 0.68 14.64
CA ASP A 26 16.06 0.15 16.00
C ASP A 26 14.73 -0.40 16.52
N ARG A 27 13.62 0.23 16.10
CA ARG A 27 12.26 -0.15 16.48
C ARG A 27 11.29 0.06 15.33
N THR A 28 10.17 -0.64 15.40
CA THR A 28 9.07 -0.59 14.44
C THR A 28 7.74 -0.42 15.18
N THR A 29 6.78 0.23 14.53
CA THR A 29 5.38 0.18 14.97
C THR A 29 4.78 -1.21 14.69
N PRO A 30 3.75 -1.66 15.43
CA PRO A 30 3.09 -2.94 15.16
C PRO A 30 2.61 -3.10 13.72
N LEU A 31 2.16 -1.99 13.11
CA LEU A 31 1.78 -1.97 11.70
C LEU A 31 2.95 -2.32 10.77
N VAL A 32 4.14 -1.79 11.04
CA VAL A 32 5.34 -2.13 10.25
C VAL A 32 5.73 -3.59 10.45
N ASP A 33 5.59 -4.12 11.67
CA ASP A 33 5.85 -5.55 11.96
C ASP A 33 4.91 -6.47 11.18
N GLU A 34 3.64 -6.10 11.07
CA GLU A 34 2.64 -6.85 10.32
C GLU A 34 2.86 -6.77 8.80
N LEU A 35 3.11 -5.57 8.26
CA LEU A 35 3.23 -5.32 6.83
C LEU A 35 4.60 -5.69 6.25
N GLY A 36 5.66 -5.56 7.05
CA GLY A 36 7.04 -5.62 6.58
C GLY A 36 7.39 -4.49 5.61
N VAL A 37 6.84 -3.28 5.83
CA VAL A 37 7.07 -2.08 5.01
C VAL A 37 7.00 -0.83 5.87
N ALA A 38 8.02 0.03 5.82
CA ALA A 38 8.05 1.34 6.48
C ALA A 38 8.29 2.46 5.47
N ASN A 39 7.47 3.51 5.48
CA ASN A 39 7.64 4.71 4.65
C ASN A 39 8.08 5.94 5.46
N THR A 40 8.17 5.80 6.79
CA THR A 40 8.47 6.91 7.71
C THR A 40 9.50 6.44 8.73
N VAL A 41 10.57 7.21 8.91
CA VAL A 41 11.54 7.03 10.00
C VAL A 41 11.43 8.25 10.90
N ALA A 42 11.18 8.04 12.19
CA ALA A 42 11.27 9.09 13.19
C ALA A 42 12.53 8.88 14.05
N PHE A 43 13.31 9.94 14.22
CA PHE A 43 14.46 9.94 15.13
C PHE A 43 14.00 10.39 16.52
N ARG A 44 14.06 9.49 17.49
CA ARG A 44 13.60 9.73 18.88
C ARG A 44 14.80 9.70 19.81
N THR A 45 15.01 10.78 20.55
CA THR A 45 15.98 10.80 21.64
C THR A 45 15.42 10.00 22.81
N VAL A 46 16.14 8.97 23.24
CA VAL A 46 15.83 8.14 24.40
C VAL A 46 17.07 8.15 25.28
N GLY A 47 17.02 8.85 26.41
CA GLY A 47 18.23 9.12 27.20
C GLY A 47 19.28 9.85 26.36
N ASP A 48 20.48 9.29 26.28
CA ASP A 48 21.63 9.86 25.56
C ASP A 48 21.80 9.33 24.13
N HIS A 49 20.89 8.46 23.66
CA HIS A 49 20.94 7.88 22.31
C HIS A 49 19.75 8.30 21.44
N VAL A 50 19.93 8.21 20.11
CA VAL A 50 18.89 8.45 19.12
C VAL A 50 18.45 7.11 18.53
N GLU A 51 17.18 6.76 18.75
CA GLU A 51 16.53 5.59 18.16
C GLU A 51 15.83 5.95 16.85
N ARG A 52 15.87 5.02 15.89
CA ARG A 52 15.21 5.09 14.59
C ARG A 52 13.95 4.24 14.66
N LEU A 53 12.82 4.91 14.81
CA LEU A 53 11.50 4.27 14.80
C LEU A 53 10.93 4.25 13.38
N GLY A 54 10.69 3.07 12.83
CA GLY A 54 9.97 2.91 11.56
C GLY A 54 8.46 2.87 11.76
N ALA A 55 7.77 3.63 10.93
CA ALA A 55 6.32 3.66 10.83
C ALA A 55 5.86 3.54 9.37
N ASN A 56 4.59 3.20 9.19
CA ASN A 56 3.90 3.23 7.91
C ASN A 56 2.71 4.19 8.00
N THR A 57 2.76 5.27 7.22
CA THR A 57 1.68 6.26 7.09
C THR A 57 0.88 6.12 5.80
N ASP A 58 1.33 5.27 4.87
CA ASP A 58 0.62 5.03 3.60
C ASP A 58 -0.75 4.39 3.86
N VAL A 59 -0.85 3.41 4.76
CA VAL A 59 -2.12 2.74 5.08
C VAL A 59 -3.18 3.75 5.48
N GLU A 60 -2.84 4.66 6.39
CA GLU A 60 -3.76 5.69 6.86
C GLU A 60 -4.07 6.72 5.76
N GLY A 61 -3.07 7.05 4.93
CA GLY A 61 -3.23 7.93 3.78
C GLY A 61 -4.18 7.36 2.71
N LEU A 62 -4.31 6.04 2.63
CA LEU A 62 -5.26 5.34 1.75
C LEU A 62 -6.65 5.22 2.39
N VAL A 63 -6.73 4.91 3.68
CA VAL A 63 -8.00 4.73 4.40
C VAL A 63 -8.80 6.03 4.47
N ARG A 64 -8.18 7.12 4.93
CA ARG A 64 -8.90 8.36 5.27
C ARG A 64 -9.69 8.99 4.11
N PRO A 65 -9.14 9.11 2.88
CA PRO A 65 -9.90 9.70 1.79
C PRO A 65 -11.11 8.84 1.40
N VAL A 66 -11.00 7.51 1.50
CA VAL A 66 -12.10 6.59 1.18
C VAL A 66 -13.19 6.65 2.25
N GLU A 67 -12.81 6.71 3.53
CA GLU A 67 -13.77 6.95 4.63
C GLU A 67 -14.47 8.30 4.49
N ALA A 68 -13.75 9.34 4.06
CA ALA A 68 -14.32 10.67 3.84
C ALA A 68 -15.36 10.70 2.70
N LEU A 69 -15.27 9.76 1.75
CA LEU A 69 -16.30 9.52 0.73
C LEU A 69 -17.49 8.70 1.27
N GLY A 70 -17.39 8.14 2.47
CA GLY A 70 -18.40 7.23 3.03
C GLY A 70 -18.41 5.85 2.35
N HIS A 71 -17.36 5.50 1.61
CA HIS A 71 -17.30 4.25 0.85
C HIS A 71 -16.80 3.10 1.75
N LEU A 72 -17.60 2.04 1.84
CA LEU A 72 -17.33 0.86 2.68
C LEU A 72 -17.34 -0.41 1.80
N PRO A 73 -16.19 -0.78 1.22
CA PRO A 73 -16.11 -1.89 0.28
C PRO A 73 -16.19 -3.24 1.01
N VAL A 74 -16.96 -4.18 0.45
CA VAL A 74 -16.95 -5.60 0.87
C VAL A 74 -15.87 -6.38 0.10
N GLU A 75 -15.61 -5.97 -1.14
CA GLU A 75 -14.55 -6.51 -2.01
C GLU A 75 -13.68 -5.37 -2.52
N ALA A 76 -12.37 -5.61 -2.66
CA ALA A 76 -11.43 -4.63 -3.19
C ALA A 76 -10.54 -5.23 -4.28
N THR A 77 -10.14 -4.39 -5.23
CA THR A 77 -9.15 -4.71 -6.26
C THR A 77 -7.89 -3.89 -6.01
N VAL A 78 -6.73 -4.54 -5.95
CA VAL A 78 -5.42 -3.88 -5.83
C VAL A 78 -4.62 -4.12 -7.10
N LEU A 79 -4.20 -3.06 -7.75
CA LEU A 79 -3.32 -3.15 -8.93
C LEU A 79 -1.86 -2.95 -8.49
N GLY A 80 -1.02 -3.95 -8.72
CA GLY A 80 0.40 -3.94 -8.39
C GLY A 80 0.81 -4.90 -7.27
N GLY A 81 2.11 -5.22 -7.23
CA GLY A 81 2.72 -6.15 -6.27
C GLY A 81 3.79 -5.52 -5.37
N GLY A 82 3.88 -4.19 -5.36
CA GLY A 82 4.96 -3.43 -4.73
C GLY A 82 4.91 -3.34 -3.21
N ALA A 83 5.72 -2.44 -2.64
CA ALA A 83 5.64 -2.10 -1.21
C ALA A 83 4.34 -1.34 -0.89
N THR A 84 3.91 -0.46 -1.79
CA THR A 84 2.64 0.26 -1.66
C THR A 84 1.43 -0.69 -1.77
N ALA A 85 1.50 -1.74 -2.59
CA ALA A 85 0.44 -2.77 -2.65
C ALA A 85 0.18 -3.46 -1.31
N ALA A 86 1.22 -3.66 -0.48
CA ALA A 86 1.03 -4.19 0.87
C ALA A 86 0.25 -3.21 1.76
N SER A 87 0.51 -1.90 1.62
CA SER A 87 -0.25 -0.87 2.35
C SER A 87 -1.68 -0.75 1.83
N ALA A 88 -1.90 -0.92 0.52
CA ALA A 88 -3.22 -0.94 -0.09
C ALA A 88 -4.06 -2.16 0.33
N LEU A 89 -3.46 -3.36 0.38
CA LEU A 89 -4.11 -4.55 0.90
C LEU A 89 -4.57 -4.34 2.35
N THR A 90 -3.71 -3.82 3.22
CA THR A 90 -4.08 -3.51 4.61
C THR A 90 -5.16 -2.42 4.68
N ALA A 91 -5.08 -1.39 3.85
CA ALA A 91 -6.10 -0.33 3.81
C ALA A 91 -7.47 -0.88 3.41
N ALA A 92 -7.54 -1.73 2.38
CA ALA A 92 -8.78 -2.40 1.97
C ALA A 92 -9.40 -3.20 3.13
N VAL A 93 -8.60 -3.98 3.86
CA VAL A 93 -9.06 -4.74 5.03
C VAL A 93 -9.59 -3.82 6.13
N ARG A 94 -8.90 -2.71 6.43
CA ARG A 94 -9.35 -1.71 7.42
C ARG A 94 -10.66 -1.03 7.03
N LEU A 95 -10.89 -0.85 5.73
CA LEU A 95 -12.12 -0.30 5.17
C LEU A 95 -13.29 -1.32 5.16
N GLY A 96 -13.04 -2.58 5.52
CA GLY A 96 -14.06 -3.61 5.65
C GLY A 96 -14.04 -4.70 4.57
N ALA A 97 -13.09 -4.66 3.64
CA ALA A 97 -13.03 -5.66 2.58
C ALA A 97 -12.68 -7.05 3.16
N VAL A 98 -13.50 -8.04 2.85
CA VAL A 98 -13.31 -9.45 3.25
C VAL A 98 -12.67 -10.28 2.14
N LEU A 99 -12.73 -9.77 0.90
CA LEU A 99 -12.10 -10.35 -0.28
C LEU A 99 -11.29 -9.28 -1.00
N VAL A 100 -10.03 -9.58 -1.28
CA VAL A 100 -9.16 -8.71 -2.07
C VAL A 100 -8.63 -9.46 -3.29
N ARG A 101 -8.77 -8.87 -4.46
CA ARG A 101 -8.18 -9.37 -5.71
C ARG A 101 -6.96 -8.53 -6.03
N VAL A 102 -5.80 -9.16 -6.21
CA VAL A 102 -4.58 -8.47 -6.63
C VAL A 102 -4.28 -8.82 -8.08
N PHE A 103 -4.14 -7.79 -8.91
CA PHE A 103 -3.67 -7.92 -10.28
C PHE A 103 -2.24 -7.40 -10.37
N LEU A 104 -1.32 -8.24 -10.85
CA LEU A 104 0.08 -7.88 -10.99
C LEU A 104 0.70 -8.48 -12.25
N ARG A 105 1.77 -7.84 -12.73
CA ARG A 105 2.47 -8.28 -13.97
C ARG A 105 3.03 -9.70 -13.88
N ASP A 106 3.46 -10.12 -12.70
CA ASP A 106 4.09 -11.42 -12.47
C ASP A 106 3.53 -12.03 -11.18
N PRO A 107 2.45 -12.85 -11.27
CA PRO A 107 1.82 -13.50 -10.12
C PRO A 107 2.76 -14.32 -9.24
N ALA A 108 3.89 -14.81 -9.77
CA ALA A 108 4.87 -15.55 -8.97
C ALA A 108 5.54 -14.67 -7.90
N LYS A 109 5.49 -13.34 -8.04
CA LYS A 109 6.01 -12.36 -7.06
C LYS A 109 5.00 -11.96 -5.98
N SER A 110 3.83 -12.60 -5.93
CA SER A 110 2.75 -12.29 -4.98
C SER A 110 2.97 -12.82 -3.56
N ARG A 111 3.97 -13.69 -3.33
CA ARG A 111 4.17 -14.40 -2.05
C ARG A 111 4.05 -13.49 -0.81
N ARG A 112 4.66 -12.30 -0.83
CA ARG A 112 4.61 -11.37 0.31
C ARG A 112 3.19 -10.85 0.60
N LEU A 113 2.37 -10.66 -0.44
CA LEU A 113 0.98 -10.25 -0.30
C LEU A 113 0.12 -11.41 0.19
N VAL A 114 0.37 -12.63 -0.29
CA VAL A 114 -0.29 -13.85 0.22
C VAL A 114 0.00 -14.03 1.70
N ASP A 115 1.26 -13.95 2.11
CA ASP A 115 1.66 -14.07 3.51
C ASP A 115 1.01 -12.96 4.37
N LEU A 116 0.89 -11.74 3.84
CA LEU A 116 0.23 -10.62 4.52
C LEU A 116 -1.28 -10.85 4.64
N ALA A 117 -1.95 -11.32 3.60
CA ALA A 117 -3.38 -11.62 3.64
C ALA A 117 -3.72 -12.68 4.70
N VAL A 118 -2.88 -13.71 4.84
CA VAL A 118 -3.01 -14.70 5.92
C VAL A 118 -2.91 -14.05 7.30
N ARG A 119 -1.94 -13.15 7.51
CA ARG A 119 -1.81 -12.43 8.79
C ARG A 119 -3.00 -11.52 9.08
N LEU A 120 -3.54 -10.88 8.06
CA LEU A 120 -4.71 -10.00 8.14
C LEU A 120 -6.05 -10.76 8.26
N GLY A 121 -6.06 -12.08 8.01
CA GLY A 121 -7.28 -12.89 8.03
C GLY A 121 -8.25 -12.58 6.89
N VAL A 122 -7.75 -12.15 5.72
CA VAL A 122 -8.56 -11.80 4.54
C VAL A 122 -8.39 -12.83 3.42
N SER A 123 -9.45 -13.07 2.64
CA SER A 123 -9.35 -13.85 1.41
C SER A 123 -8.63 -13.04 0.34
N LEU A 124 -7.59 -13.65 -0.27
CA LEU A 124 -6.81 -13.04 -1.34
C LEU A 124 -6.88 -13.91 -2.60
N GLU A 125 -7.27 -13.31 -3.71
CA GLU A 125 -7.11 -13.90 -5.05
C GLU A 125 -5.99 -13.16 -5.80
N VAL A 126 -5.16 -13.93 -6.50
CA VAL A 126 -4.00 -13.41 -7.23
C VAL A 126 -4.18 -13.71 -8.71
N HIS A 127 -4.19 -12.66 -9.51
CA HIS A 127 -4.43 -12.70 -10.95
C HIS A 127 -3.29 -12.00 -11.70
N ALA A 128 -3.02 -12.45 -12.93
CA ALA A 128 -2.18 -11.71 -13.85
C ALA A 128 -2.90 -10.43 -14.28
N LEU A 129 -2.16 -9.35 -14.48
CA LEU A 129 -2.74 -8.08 -14.94
C LEU A 129 -3.47 -8.21 -16.29
N THR A 130 -3.10 -9.19 -17.12
CA THR A 130 -3.77 -9.52 -18.39
C THR A 130 -5.17 -10.11 -18.22
N GLU A 131 -5.55 -10.53 -17.01
CA GLU A 131 -6.86 -11.08 -16.69
C GLU A 131 -7.85 -10.01 -16.19
N LEU A 132 -7.40 -8.75 -16.08
CA LEU A 132 -8.23 -7.61 -15.65
C LEU A 132 -9.38 -7.28 -16.63
N PRO A 133 -9.18 -7.29 -17.98
CA PRO A 133 -10.22 -6.85 -18.91
C PRO A 133 -11.53 -7.66 -18.79
N GLY A 134 -12.66 -6.97 -18.90
CA GLY A 134 -13.99 -7.58 -18.80
C GLY A 134 -14.44 -7.94 -17.38
N THR A 135 -13.70 -7.50 -16.34
CA THR A 135 -14.12 -7.60 -14.95
C THR A 135 -14.66 -6.26 -14.43
N HIS A 136 -15.63 -6.32 -13.52
CA HIS A 136 -16.27 -5.14 -12.93
C HIS A 136 -15.76 -4.92 -11.51
N HIS A 137 -15.48 -3.66 -11.15
CA HIS A 137 -14.90 -3.32 -9.85
C HIS A 137 -15.67 -2.21 -9.14
N GLY A 138 -16.02 -2.44 -7.87
CA GLY A 138 -16.63 -1.41 -7.01
C GLY A 138 -15.59 -0.59 -6.23
N PHE A 139 -14.42 -1.15 -5.95
CA PHE A 139 -13.33 -0.44 -5.28
C PHE A 139 -11.98 -0.89 -5.83
N VAL A 140 -11.20 0.06 -6.35
CA VAL A 140 -9.88 -0.17 -6.93
C VAL A 140 -8.85 0.71 -6.24
N LEU A 141 -7.76 0.10 -5.79
CA LEU A 141 -6.55 0.76 -5.30
C LEU A 141 -5.43 0.51 -6.33
N SER A 142 -5.14 1.49 -7.16
CA SER A 142 -4.00 1.41 -8.09
C SER A 142 -2.71 1.78 -7.37
N THR A 143 -1.75 0.85 -7.36
CA THR A 143 -0.39 1.09 -6.84
C THR A 143 0.67 1.03 -7.93
N LEU A 144 0.24 1.13 -9.18
CA LEU A 144 1.10 1.13 -10.35
C LEU A 144 1.84 2.48 -10.47
N PRO A 145 3.02 2.52 -11.10
CA PRO A 145 3.67 3.79 -11.46
C PRO A 145 2.77 4.62 -12.39
N GLY A 146 2.96 5.94 -12.40
CA GLY A 146 2.25 6.82 -13.33
C GLY A 146 2.42 6.38 -14.79
N GLY A 147 1.35 6.44 -15.56
CA GLY A 147 1.31 5.97 -16.95
C GLY A 147 1.08 4.47 -17.12
N ALA A 148 1.25 3.66 -16.07
CA ALA A 148 1.18 2.20 -16.18
C ALA A 148 -0.25 1.64 -16.06
N ALA A 149 -1.21 2.48 -15.67
CA ALA A 149 -2.63 2.14 -15.60
C ALA A 149 -3.43 2.64 -16.81
N ASP A 150 -2.87 3.55 -17.63
CA ASP A 150 -3.57 4.29 -18.69
C ASP A 150 -4.24 3.39 -19.74
N ASP A 151 -3.63 2.24 -20.06
CA ASP A 151 -4.15 1.28 -21.03
C ASP A 151 -5.00 0.15 -20.38
N LEU A 152 -5.28 0.24 -19.08
CA LEU A 152 -6.08 -0.76 -18.38
C LEU A 152 -7.58 -0.51 -18.55
N ASP A 153 -8.29 -1.55 -18.99
CA ASP A 153 -9.75 -1.55 -19.08
C ASP A 153 -10.37 -1.76 -17.70
N LEU A 154 -10.48 -0.67 -16.93
CA LEU A 154 -11.14 -0.66 -15.63
C LEU A 154 -12.62 -0.32 -15.79
N VAL A 155 -13.47 -1.34 -15.65
CA VAL A 155 -14.93 -1.17 -15.77
C VAL A 155 -15.55 -1.01 -14.38
N PRO A 156 -16.19 0.12 -14.05
CA PRO A 156 -16.89 0.27 -12.78
C PRO A 156 -18.07 -0.70 -12.68
N SER A 157 -18.33 -1.24 -11.48
CA SER A 157 -19.50 -2.09 -11.24
C SER A 157 -20.81 -1.31 -11.22
N ASP A 158 -20.76 -0.05 -10.79
CA ASP A 158 -21.90 0.83 -10.56
C ASP A 158 -21.42 2.30 -10.46
N PRO A 159 -22.35 3.29 -10.42
CA PRO A 159 -21.99 4.70 -10.34
C PRO A 159 -21.27 5.15 -9.05
N ASP A 160 -21.33 4.36 -7.98
CA ASP A 160 -20.70 4.65 -6.69
C ASP A 160 -19.31 3.98 -6.56
N ALA A 161 -18.84 3.33 -7.63
CA ALA A 161 -17.53 2.70 -7.68
C ALA A 161 -16.40 3.72 -7.48
N VAL A 162 -15.39 3.33 -6.70
CA VAL A 162 -14.26 4.19 -6.33
C VAL A 162 -12.96 3.67 -6.90
N LEU A 163 -12.23 4.53 -7.62
CA LEU A 163 -10.83 4.35 -7.96
C LEU A 163 -9.97 5.29 -7.12
N PHE A 164 -9.02 4.73 -6.38
CA PHE A 164 -7.95 5.46 -5.72
C PHE A 164 -6.64 5.12 -6.43
N ASP A 165 -6.07 6.10 -7.13
CA ASP A 165 -4.74 5.99 -7.71
C ASP A 165 -3.70 6.66 -6.80
N VAL A 166 -2.62 5.93 -6.47
CA VAL A 166 -1.51 6.49 -5.70
C VAL A 166 -0.55 7.30 -6.56
N ALA A 167 -0.61 7.14 -7.89
CA ALA A 167 0.15 7.98 -8.79
C ALA A 167 -0.46 9.39 -8.82
N TYR A 168 0.40 10.39 -8.66
CA TYR A 168 0.04 11.81 -8.71
C TYR A 168 0.79 12.56 -9.82
N GLU A 169 1.57 11.83 -10.63
CA GLU A 169 2.26 12.34 -11.80
C GLU A 169 2.22 11.26 -12.90
N PRO A 170 1.61 11.55 -14.06
CA PRO A 170 0.88 12.78 -14.41
C PRO A 170 -0.40 12.97 -13.58
N TRP A 171 -0.94 14.20 -13.54
CA TRP A 171 -2.23 14.52 -12.91
C TRP A 171 -3.13 15.32 -13.87
N PRO A 172 -4.42 14.96 -14.04
CA PRO A 172 -5.00 13.69 -13.61
C PRO A 172 -4.32 12.50 -14.30
N THR A 173 -4.39 11.31 -13.69
CA THR A 173 -4.04 10.07 -14.38
C THR A 173 -5.07 9.80 -15.48
N ALA A 174 -4.64 9.12 -16.55
CA ALA A 174 -5.45 8.94 -17.77
C ALA A 174 -6.51 7.84 -17.63
#